data_AF-A0A7C2KQ05-F1
#
_entry.id   AF-A0A7C2KQ05-F1
#
_cell.length_a   1.000
_cell.length_b   1.000
_cell.length_c   1.000
_cell.angle_alpha   90.00
_cell.angle_beta   90.00
_cell.angle_gamma   90.00
#
_symmetry.space_group_name_H-M   'P 1'
#
loop_
_entity.id
_entity.type
_entity.pdbx_description
1 polymer ?
#
loop_
_entity_poly.entity_id
_entity_poly.type
_entity_poly.pdbx_seq_one_letter_code
_entity_poly.pdbx_strand_id
1 'polypeptide(L)'
;MKFIIDLIEDIRTEIGNEPDFTVHAMLLKEDANDPEKLIYGGEAALNSFTLDEAGRRLIMRIDGSSDSLTIGELIKYILIYDMDKMMYEVRVYVNHQHSDIEVIGFGRSVEEKKYFFFIKL
;
A
#
# COMPACT_ATOMS: atom_id res chain seq x y z
N MET A 1 7.14 4.45 -9.14
CA MET A 1 6.30 3.26 -9.28
C MET A 1 6.85 2.14 -8.42
N LYS A 2 5.99 1.44 -7.67
CA LYS A 2 6.35 0.33 -6.78
C LYS A 2 5.73 -0.97 -7.27
N PHE A 3 6.46 -2.07 -7.09
CA PHE A 3 6.05 -3.41 -7.49
C PHE A 3 5.85 -4.33 -6.29
N ILE A 4 5.22 -5.48 -6.51
CA ILE A 4 5.04 -6.49 -5.46
C ILE A 4 6.40 -6.92 -4.87
N ILE A 5 7.45 -7.07 -5.69
CA ILE A 5 8.79 -7.40 -5.20
C ILE A 5 9.35 -6.33 -4.26
N ASP A 6 9.15 -5.04 -4.57
CA ASP A 6 9.57 -3.93 -3.70
C ASP A 6 8.84 -4.00 -2.36
N LEU A 7 7.54 -4.29 -2.38
CA LEU A 7 6.72 -4.44 -1.18
C LEU A 7 7.21 -5.60 -0.31
N ILE A 8 7.49 -6.77 -0.89
CA ILE A 8 8.01 -7.93 -0.15
C ILE A 8 9.37 -7.59 0.48
N GLU A 9 10.27 -6.99 -0.29
CA GLU A 9 11.61 -6.63 0.17
C GLU A 9 11.55 -5.60 1.30
N ASP A 10 10.71 -4.57 1.16
CA ASP A 10 10.53 -3.52 2.16
C ASP A 10 9.91 -4.09 3.44
N ILE A 11 8.83 -4.87 3.37
CA ILE A 11 8.24 -5.52 4.56
C ILE A 11 9.26 -6.39 5.29
N ARG A 12 10.05 -7.19 4.56
CA ARG A 12 11.07 -8.05 5.15
C ARG A 12 12.16 -7.22 5.85
N THR A 13 12.57 -6.11 5.26
CA THR A 13 13.71 -5.31 5.73
C THR A 13 13.31 -4.38 6.86
N GLU A 14 12.17 -3.70 6.72
CA GLU A 14 11.71 -2.69 7.66
C GLU A 14 11.01 -3.31 8.86
N ILE A 15 10.12 -4.28 8.68
CA ILE A 15 9.33 -4.84 9.80
C ILE A 15 9.57 -6.34 10.02
N GLY A 16 10.55 -6.95 9.35
CA GLY A 16 10.91 -8.35 9.60
C GLY A 16 9.79 -9.35 9.31
N ASN A 17 8.86 -9.03 8.41
CA ASN A 17 7.63 -9.79 8.16
C ASN A 17 6.73 -9.96 9.39
N GLU A 18 6.76 -9.01 10.35
CA GLU A 18 5.95 -9.12 11.54
C GLU A 18 4.45 -9.06 11.18
N PRO A 19 3.66 -10.11 11.49
CA PRO A 19 2.35 -10.30 10.89
C PRO A 19 1.26 -9.40 11.49
N ASP A 20 1.51 -8.83 12.67
CA ASP A 20 0.54 -8.02 13.44
C ASP A 20 0.48 -6.56 12.97
N PHE A 21 1.38 -6.14 12.08
CA PHE A 21 1.31 -4.84 11.45
C PHE A 21 0.04 -4.72 10.60
N THR A 22 -0.69 -3.62 10.79
CA THR A 22 -1.84 -3.24 9.98
C THR A 22 -1.40 -2.42 8.77
N VAL A 23 -2.05 -2.62 7.62
CA VAL A 23 -1.69 -1.96 6.36
C VAL A 23 -2.57 -0.72 6.16
N HIS A 24 -1.93 0.43 5.93
CA HIS A 24 -2.61 1.72 5.77
C HIS A 24 -2.11 2.44 4.52
N ALA A 25 -2.98 3.24 3.92
CA ALA A 25 -2.59 4.26 2.96
C ALA A 25 -2.35 5.57 3.70
N MET A 26 -1.19 6.18 3.49
CA MET A 26 -0.93 7.55 3.94
C MET A 26 -1.05 8.48 2.74
N LEU A 27 -2.04 9.36 2.82
CA LEU A 27 -2.44 10.28 1.77
C LEU A 27 -1.55 11.51 1.84
N LEU A 28 -0.92 11.84 0.72
CA LEU A 28 -0.05 12.99 0.58
C LEU A 28 -0.67 13.94 -0.44
N LYS A 29 -0.58 15.25 -0.17
CA LYS A 29 -1.00 16.32 -1.08
C LYS A 29 0.12 17.33 -1.26
N GLU A 30 0.09 18.09 -2.34
CA GLU A 30 1.02 19.20 -2.55
C GLU A 30 0.81 20.32 -1.52
N ASP A 31 1.89 20.93 -1.06
CA ASP A 31 1.82 22.14 -0.25
C ASP A 31 1.36 23.31 -1.14
N ALA A 32 0.39 24.09 -0.64
CA ALA A 32 -0.17 25.22 -1.38
C ALA A 32 0.83 26.35 -1.65
N ASN A 33 1.90 26.43 -0.85
CA ASN A 33 2.95 27.44 -0.96
C ASN A 33 4.18 26.93 -1.70
N ASP A 34 4.34 25.61 -1.82
CA ASP A 34 5.49 24.95 -2.43
C ASP A 34 5.09 23.58 -3.03
N PRO A 35 4.64 23.54 -4.30
CA PRO A 35 4.12 22.32 -4.92
C PRO A 35 5.14 21.16 -5.01
N GLU A 36 6.44 21.43 -4.82
CA GLU A 36 7.47 20.38 -4.76
C GLU A 36 7.44 19.62 -3.42
N LYS A 37 6.79 20.16 -2.40
CA LYS A 37 6.65 19.51 -1.09
C LYS A 37 5.35 18.75 -0.99
N LEU A 38 5.47 17.50 -0.54
CA LEU A 38 4.33 16.67 -0.16
C LEU A 38 4.09 16.79 1.35
N ILE A 39 2.86 17.14 1.71
CA ILE A 39 2.40 17.25 3.09
C ILE A 39 1.33 16.19 3.38
N TYR A 40 1.19 15.86 4.66
CA TYR A 40 0.18 14.92 5.13
C TYR A 40 -1.23 15.42 4.77
N GLY A 41 -1.96 14.59 4.02
CA GLY A 41 -3.34 14.81 3.61
C GLY A 41 -4.34 13.93 4.36
N GLY A 42 -3.88 12.89 5.05
CA GLY A 42 -4.72 11.97 5.80
C GLY A 42 -4.14 10.55 5.84
N GLU A 43 -4.87 9.65 6.49
CA GLU A 43 -4.56 8.23 6.57
C GLU A 43 -5.86 7.42 6.51
N ALA A 44 -5.80 6.25 5.89
CA ALA A 44 -6.92 5.32 5.85
C ALA A 44 -6.41 3.88 5.86
N ALA A 45 -7.10 2.99 6.59
CA ALA A 45 -6.81 1.57 6.57
C ALA A 45 -7.05 0.99 5.17
N LEU A 46 -6.16 0.10 4.74
CA LEU A 46 -6.39 -0.74 3.57
C LEU A 46 -7.09 -2.01 4.05
N ASN A 47 -8.26 -2.30 3.49
CA ASN A 47 -9.15 -3.34 4.00
C ASN A 47 -9.01 -4.65 3.21
N SER A 48 -8.70 -4.56 1.91
CA SER A 48 -8.59 -5.71 1.02
C SER A 48 -7.66 -5.45 -0.15
N PHE A 49 -7.39 -6.49 -0.93
CA PHE A 49 -6.62 -6.38 -2.16
C PHE A 49 -7.11 -7.40 -3.21
N THR A 50 -6.84 -7.11 -4.48
CA THR A 50 -7.07 -8.04 -5.59
C THR A 50 -5.94 -7.97 -6.60
N LEU A 51 -5.59 -9.12 -7.16
CA LEU A 51 -4.68 -9.20 -8.28
C LEU A 51 -5.46 -9.02 -9.59
N ASP A 52 -5.06 -8.04 -10.40
CA ASP A 52 -5.53 -7.83 -11.77
C ASP A 52 -4.47 -8.34 -12.74
N GLU A 53 -4.69 -9.54 -13.29
CA GLU A 53 -3.77 -10.17 -14.23
C GLU A 53 -3.72 -9.47 -15.59
N ALA A 54 -4.84 -8.88 -16.04
CA ALA A 54 -4.89 -8.18 -17.32
C ALA A 54 -4.12 -6.86 -17.27
N GLY A 55 -4.30 -6.10 -16.19
CA GLY A 55 -3.58 -4.86 -15.93
C GLY A 55 -2.18 -5.05 -15.34
N ARG A 56 -1.81 -6.28 -14.95
CA ARG A 56 -0.58 -6.62 -14.21
C ARG A 56 -0.40 -5.79 -12.95
N ARG A 57 -1.43 -5.75 -12.10
CA ARG A 57 -1.49 -4.91 -10.90
C ARG A 57 -1.94 -5.69 -9.66
N LEU A 58 -1.41 -5.31 -8.51
CA LEU A 58 -1.98 -5.60 -7.20
C LEU A 58 -2.73 -4.35 -6.73
N ILE A 59 -4.06 -4.43 -6.67
CA ILE A 59 -4.92 -3.31 -6.31
C ILE A 59 -5.31 -3.45 -4.84
N MET A 60 -4.80 -2.57 -3.99
CA MET A 60 -5.22 -2.41 -2.60
C MET A 60 -6.47 -1.53 -2.55
N ARG A 61 -7.40 -1.81 -1.64
CA ARG A 61 -8.68 -1.08 -1.55
C ARG A 61 -8.92 -0.47 -0.18
N ILE A 62 -9.51 0.71 -0.20
CA ILE A 62 -10.15 1.35 0.95
C ILE A 62 -11.67 1.23 0.76
N ASP A 63 -12.37 0.65 1.73
CA ASP A 63 -13.83 0.49 1.74
C ASP A 63 -14.54 1.34 2.80
N GLY A 64 -13.77 2.06 3.62
CA GLY A 64 -14.28 2.95 4.68
C GLY A 64 -14.77 2.22 5.94
N SER A 65 -14.60 0.90 6.01
CA SER A 65 -14.82 0.14 7.23
C SER A 65 -13.68 0.35 8.23
N SER A 66 -13.90 -0.10 9.48
CA SER A 66 -12.89 -0.13 10.53
C SER A 66 -11.95 -1.33 10.44
N ASP A 67 -12.24 -2.28 9.55
CA ASP A 67 -11.41 -3.49 9.40
C ASP A 67 -10.08 -3.10 8.77
N SER A 68 -8.99 -3.78 9.13
CA SER A 68 -7.70 -3.51 8.53
C SER A 68 -7.06 -4.80 8.09
N LEU A 69 -6.56 -4.80 6.86
CA LEU A 69 -5.70 -5.85 6.37
C LEU A 69 -4.42 -5.88 7.21
N THR A 70 -4.01 -7.07 7.62
CA THR A 70 -2.72 -7.27 8.29
C THR A 70 -1.63 -7.67 7.30
N ILE A 71 -0.37 -7.44 7.66
CA ILE A 71 0.79 -7.91 6.90
C ILE A 71 0.80 -9.43 6.81
N GLY A 72 0.41 -10.12 7.89
CA GLY A 72 0.31 -11.59 7.89
C GLY A 72 -0.67 -12.11 6.85
N GLU A 73 -1.82 -11.46 6.69
CA GLU A 73 -2.77 -11.77 5.62
C GLU A 73 -2.18 -11.47 4.25
N LEU A 74 -1.67 -10.25 4.04
CA LEU A 74 -1.14 -9.81 2.75
C LEU A 74 0.00 -10.72 2.24
N ILE A 75 1.01 -11.00 3.07
CA ILE A 75 2.16 -11.82 2.70
C ILE A 75 1.75 -13.25 2.36
N LYS A 76 0.78 -13.82 3.08
CA LYS A 76 0.30 -15.18 2.82
C LYS A 76 -0.18 -15.37 1.38
N TYR A 77 -0.80 -14.35 0.79
CA TYR A 77 -1.26 -14.39 -0.59
C TYR A 77 -0.17 -13.95 -1.58
N ILE A 78 0.67 -13.00 -1.23
CA ILE A 78 1.72 -12.53 -2.13
C ILE A 78 2.80 -13.60 -2.35
N LEU A 79 3.21 -14.31 -1.30
CA LEU A 79 4.30 -15.29 -1.37
C LEU A 79 3.95 -16.57 -2.13
N ILE A 80 2.66 -16.83 -2.36
CA ILE A 80 2.22 -17.99 -3.18
C ILE A 80 2.15 -17.66 -4.67
N TYR A 81 2.34 -16.40 -5.05
CA TYR A 81 2.32 -16.00 -6.45
C TYR A 81 3.59 -16.45 -7.19
N ASP A 82 3.41 -16.76 -8.46
CA ASP A 82 4.48 -17.06 -9.40
C ASP A 82 5.42 -15.84 -9.57
N MET A 83 6.67 -16.09 -9.96
CA MET A 83 7.68 -15.02 -10.05
C MET A 83 7.33 -13.91 -11.05
N ASP A 84 6.54 -14.20 -12.07
CA ASP A 84 6.08 -13.19 -13.04
C ASP A 84 5.14 -12.15 -12.41
N LYS A 85 4.34 -12.57 -11.42
CA LYS A 85 3.42 -11.73 -10.66
C LYS A 85 4.16 -10.79 -9.70
N MET A 86 5.38 -11.11 -9.29
CA MET A 86 6.19 -10.22 -8.44
C MET A 86 6.50 -8.87 -9.11
N MET A 87 6.44 -8.82 -10.45
CA MET A 87 6.61 -7.60 -11.24
C MET A 87 5.30 -6.83 -11.47
N TYR A 88 4.22 -7.19 -10.79
CA TYR A 88 2.97 -6.45 -10.90
C TYR A 88 3.06 -5.14 -10.10
N GLU A 89 2.47 -4.08 -10.65
CA GLU A 89 2.48 -2.77 -10.00
C GLU A 89 1.53 -2.75 -8.81
N VAL A 90 1.97 -2.14 -7.71
CA VAL A 90 1.11 -1.94 -6.55
C VAL A 90 0.36 -0.63 -6.71
N ARG A 91 -0.97 -0.71 -6.68
CA ARG A 91 -1.90 0.42 -6.86
C ARG A 91 -2.87 0.49 -5.70
N VAL A 92 -3.39 1.69 -5.43
CA VAL A 92 -4.43 1.90 -4.43
C VAL A 92 -5.69 2.42 -5.10
N TYR A 93 -6.80 1.73 -4.85
CA TYR A 93 -8.15 2.19 -5.15
C TYR A 93 -8.72 2.83 -3.88
N VAL A 94 -8.94 4.14 -3.94
CA VAL A 94 -9.53 4.91 -2.84
C VAL A 94 -11.05 5.04 -3.02
N ASN A 95 -11.49 5.43 -4.23
CA ASN A 95 -12.90 5.54 -4.61
C ASN A 95 -13.04 5.68 -6.14
N HIS A 96 -14.25 5.92 -6.66
CA HIS A 96 -14.48 6.10 -8.09
C HIS A 96 -13.75 7.29 -8.72
N GLN A 97 -13.42 8.35 -7.96
CA GLN A 97 -12.65 9.49 -8.45
C GLN A 97 -11.13 9.22 -8.43
N HIS A 98 -10.69 8.34 -7.53
CA HIS A 98 -9.29 8.00 -7.26
C HIS A 98 -9.12 6.47 -7.27
N SER A 99 -9.34 5.86 -8.44
CA SER A 99 -9.45 4.41 -8.58
C SER A 99 -8.13 3.70 -8.91
N ASP A 100 -7.10 4.45 -9.30
CA ASP A 100 -5.84 3.91 -9.80
C ASP A 100 -4.65 4.78 -9.35
N ILE A 101 -4.45 4.86 -8.03
CA ILE A 101 -3.43 5.72 -7.43
C ILE A 101 -2.11 4.96 -7.33
N GLU A 102 -1.03 5.64 -7.73
CA GLU A 102 0.33 5.12 -7.62
C GLU A 102 0.81 5.12 -6.16
N VAL A 103 1.44 4.01 -5.76
CA VAL A 103 2.24 3.97 -4.53
C VAL A 103 3.63 4.53 -4.84
N ILE A 104 3.99 5.62 -4.18
CA ILE A 104 5.28 6.30 -4.38
C ILE A 104 6.35 5.84 -3.39
N GLY A 105 5.94 5.23 -2.27
CA GLY A 105 6.85 4.75 -1.24
C GLY A 105 6.15 3.92 -0.17
N PHE A 106 6.95 3.35 0.71
CA PHE A 106 6.48 2.63 1.89
C PHE A 106 7.08 3.23 3.15
N GLY A 107 6.42 3.01 4.28
CA GLY A 107 6.89 3.45 5.58
C GLY A 107 6.30 2.61 6.70
N ARG A 108 6.67 2.93 7.95
CA ARG A 108 6.18 2.21 9.12
C ARG A 108 6.07 3.11 10.35
N SER A 109 5.16 2.73 11.24
CA SER A 109 5.13 3.15 12.64
C SER A 109 5.24 1.90 13.50
N VAL A 110 6.35 1.76 14.23
CA VAL A 110 6.58 0.63 15.14
C VAL A 110 5.69 0.74 16.38
N GLU A 111 5.48 1.96 16.87
CA GLU A 111 4.65 2.22 18.05
C GLU A 111 3.18 1.87 17.80
N GLU A 112 2.65 2.25 16.64
CA GLU A 112 1.25 1.99 16.28
C GLU A 112 1.04 0.66 15.54
N LYS A 113 2.12 -0.09 15.27
CA LYS A 113 2.07 -1.32 14.45
C LYS A 113 1.38 -1.10 13.11
N LYS A 114 1.82 -0.06 12.39
CA LYS A 114 1.29 0.31 11.07
C LYS A 114 2.36 0.25 9.99
N TYR A 115 1.99 -0.27 8.84
CA TYR A 115 2.78 -0.28 7.62
C TYR A 115 2.06 0.58 6.58
N PHE A 116 2.76 1.55 6.02
CA PHE A 116 2.18 2.62 5.21
C PHE A 116 2.51 2.48 3.74
N PHE A 117 1.50 2.68 2.90
CA PHE A 117 1.61 2.89 1.47
C PHE A 117 1.47 4.38 1.24
N PHE A 118 2.56 5.06 0.87
CA PHE A 118 2.51 6.48 0.53
C PHE A 118 1.86 6.65 -0.84
N ILE A 119 0.76 7.40 -0.88
CA ILE A 119 0.04 7.73 -2.11
C ILE A 119 -0.12 9.23 -2.24
N LYS A 120 -0.03 9.74 -3.46
CA LYS A 120 -0.31 11.15 -3.76
C LYS A 120 -1.71 11.27 -4.35
N LEU A 121 -2.54 12.15 -3.77
CA LEU A 121 -3.84 12.54 -4.31
C LEU A 121 -3.76 13.85 -5.09
#